data_AF-L1N1T0-F1
#
_entry.id   AF-L1N1T0-F1
#
_cell.length_a   1.000
_cell.length_b   1.000
_cell.length_c   1.000
_cell.angle_alpha   90.00
_cell.angle_beta   90.00
_cell.angle_gamma   90.00
#
_symmetry.space_group_name_H-M   'P 1'
#
loop_
_entity.id
_entity.type
_entity.pdbx_description
1 polymer ?
#
loop_
_entity_poly.entity_id
_entity_poly.type
_entity_poly.pdbx_seq_one_letter_code
_entity_poly.pdbx_strand_id
1 'polypeptide(L)'
;MNIQEILARKGAQKVTEIPHDVLALLNAGTIPTVNLTEWLAIDHSQLVKRVFPSMGIDAAMINQVVEEINRQKKPSTMNVIKVVGSFLHAKYANTPQYTTLFQQLSMHLSDSVRCYACYFVASNPAIPLVDKLDLLKPLVADNHFGVREVVWRALRPEMSDKLEHLYSADGTMGRER
;
A
#
# COMPACT_ATOMS: atom_id res chain seq x y z
N MET A 1 24.28 14.79 -4.75
CA MET A 1 24.81 14.01 -3.61
C MET A 1 25.30 12.67 -4.13
N ASN A 2 26.28 12.04 -3.50
CA ASN A 2 26.61 10.66 -3.85
C ASN A 2 25.53 9.70 -3.29
N ILE A 3 25.50 8.44 -3.77
CA ILE A 3 24.44 7.50 -3.38
C ILE A 3 24.47 7.13 -1.89
N GLN A 4 25.66 7.12 -1.26
CA GLN A 4 25.81 6.80 0.16
C GLN A 4 25.20 7.89 1.04
N GLU A 5 25.44 9.16 0.71
CA GLU A 5 24.84 10.31 1.38
C GLU A 5 23.31 10.30 1.29
N ILE A 6 22.77 9.93 0.12
CA ILE A 6 21.31 9.84 -0.09
C ILE A 6 20.69 8.75 0.80
N LEU A 7 21.34 7.60 0.92
CA LEU A 7 20.84 6.48 1.72
C LEU A 7 20.93 6.77 3.23
N ALA A 8 21.92 7.56 3.66
CA ALA A 8 22.11 7.97 5.05
C ALA A 8 21.41 9.29 5.41
N ARG A 9 20.60 9.86 4.50
CA ARG A 9 20.03 11.20 4.68
C ARG A 9 19.07 11.28 5.87
N LYS A 10 19.00 12.47 6.47
CA LYS A 10 17.88 12.86 7.33
C LYS A 10 16.76 13.44 6.46
N GLY A 11 15.55 12.92 6.60
CA GLY A 11 14.42 13.39 5.79
C GLY A 11 14.09 14.87 6.04
N ALA A 12 13.71 15.57 4.97
CA ALA A 12 13.35 16.99 5.02
C ALA A 12 12.08 17.23 5.87
N GLN A 13 11.96 18.40 6.49
CA GLN A 13 10.77 18.74 7.28
C GLN A 13 9.63 19.24 6.40
N LYS A 14 9.94 19.92 5.28
CA LYS A 14 8.96 20.38 4.29
C LYS A 14 9.19 19.73 2.93
N VAL A 15 8.11 19.56 2.17
CA VAL A 15 8.17 18.98 0.82
C VAL A 15 9.08 19.80 -0.09
N THR A 16 9.04 21.13 0.01
CA THR A 16 9.88 22.05 -0.77
C THR A 16 11.38 21.96 -0.44
N GLU A 17 11.73 21.33 0.68
CA GLU A 17 13.11 21.15 1.13
C GLU A 17 13.66 19.77 0.74
N ILE A 18 12.86 18.89 0.13
CA ILE A 18 13.33 17.60 -0.38
C ILE A 18 14.24 17.86 -1.59
N PRO A 19 15.51 17.41 -1.58
CA PRO A 19 16.39 17.57 -2.73
C PRO A 19 15.81 16.91 -3.99
N HIS A 20 15.96 17.56 -5.14
CA HIS A 20 15.40 17.05 -6.40
C HIS A 20 15.86 15.61 -6.69
N ASP A 21 17.15 15.31 -6.53
CA ASP A 21 17.70 13.97 -6.76
C ASP A 21 17.03 12.92 -5.87
N VAL A 22 16.75 13.26 -4.61
CA VAL A 22 16.06 12.37 -3.66
C VAL A 22 14.63 12.12 -4.13
N LEU A 23 13.89 13.19 -4.46
CA LEU A 23 12.51 13.06 -4.92
C LEU A 23 12.41 12.24 -6.22
N ALA A 24 13.36 12.40 -7.13
CA ALA A 24 13.43 11.61 -8.36
C ALA A 24 13.64 10.12 -8.08
N LEU A 25 14.53 9.77 -7.14
CA LEU A 25 14.79 8.38 -6.75
C LEU A 25 13.60 7.76 -6.00
N LEU A 26 12.92 8.53 -5.16
CA LEU A 26 11.67 8.13 -4.49
C LEU A 26 10.57 7.83 -5.50
N ASN A 27 10.35 8.74 -6.45
CA ASN A 27 9.37 8.57 -7.53
C ASN A 27 9.76 7.47 -8.54
N ALA A 28 11.03 7.05 -8.56
CA ALA A 28 11.47 5.88 -9.31
C ALA A 28 11.33 4.57 -8.51
N GLY A 29 11.00 4.63 -7.22
CA GLY A 29 10.91 3.46 -6.33
C GLY A 29 12.27 2.84 -5.97
N THR A 30 13.36 3.57 -6.19
CA THR A 30 14.75 3.06 -6.07
C THR A 30 15.38 3.29 -4.70
N ILE A 31 14.72 4.06 -3.83
CA ILE A 31 15.07 4.22 -2.42
C ILE A 31 13.77 4.28 -1.60
N PRO A 32 13.79 3.89 -0.32
CA PRO A 32 12.66 4.12 0.57
C PRO A 32 12.61 5.57 1.05
N THR A 33 11.42 5.99 1.49
CA THR A 33 11.25 7.21 2.26
C THR A 33 11.81 7.02 3.66
N VAL A 34 12.30 8.11 4.27
CA VAL A 34 12.85 8.05 5.65
C VAL A 34 11.99 8.81 6.66
N ASN A 35 10.94 9.51 6.21
CA ASN A 35 10.00 10.20 7.09
C ASN A 35 8.64 10.43 6.40
N LEU A 36 7.69 10.99 7.16
CA LEU A 36 6.36 11.32 6.67
C LEU A 36 6.36 12.36 5.54
N THR A 37 7.22 13.37 5.60
CA THR A 37 7.27 14.42 4.59
C THR A 37 7.62 13.87 3.21
N GLU A 38 8.62 12.99 3.13
CA GLU A 38 8.97 12.29 1.89
C GLU A 38 7.87 11.35 1.43
N TRP A 39 7.26 10.61 2.37
CA TRP A 39 6.15 9.71 2.07
C TRP A 39 4.95 10.41 1.45
N LEU A 40 4.62 11.61 1.95
CA LEU A 40 3.55 12.44 1.41
C LEU A 40 3.92 13.12 0.08
N ALA A 41 5.21 13.24 -0.23
CA ALA A 41 5.70 13.90 -1.44
C ALA A 41 5.75 12.99 -2.68
N ILE A 42 5.59 11.68 -2.51
CA ILE A 42 5.66 10.72 -3.62
C ILE A 42 4.57 11.01 -4.65
N ASP A 43 5.00 11.15 -5.90
CA ASP A 43 4.12 11.12 -7.06
C ASP A 43 3.84 9.66 -7.43
N HIS A 44 2.70 9.17 -6.97
CA HIS A 44 2.27 7.79 -7.22
C HIS A 44 2.06 7.48 -8.70
N SER A 45 1.66 8.46 -9.52
CA SER A 45 1.48 8.28 -10.97
C SER A 45 2.84 8.04 -11.65
N GLN A 46 3.89 8.73 -11.22
CA GLN A 46 5.26 8.45 -11.69
C GLN A 46 5.78 7.12 -11.14
N LEU A 47 5.55 6.84 -9.86
CA LEU A 47 6.01 5.62 -9.20
C LEU A 47 5.48 4.37 -9.89
N VAL A 48 4.18 4.28 -10.16
CA VAL A 48 3.59 3.11 -10.82
C VAL A 48 4.13 2.95 -12.25
N LYS A 49 4.29 4.05 -13.01
CA LYS A 49 4.86 4.01 -14.36
C LYS A 49 6.30 3.48 -14.39
N ARG A 50 7.08 3.73 -13.34
CA ARG A 50 8.47 3.30 -13.23
C ARG A 50 8.62 1.87 -12.73
N VAL A 51 7.83 1.49 -11.72
CA VAL A 51 7.99 0.21 -11.00
C VAL A 51 7.27 -0.93 -11.71
N PHE A 52 6.03 -0.72 -12.16
CA PHE A 52 5.15 -1.80 -12.63
C PHE A 52 5.64 -2.57 -13.87
N PRO A 53 6.36 -1.97 -14.84
CA PRO A 53 6.92 -2.71 -15.97
C PRO A 53 7.86 -3.85 -15.52
N SER A 54 8.65 -3.63 -14.48
CA SER A 54 9.57 -4.65 -13.93
C SER A 54 8.86 -5.81 -13.23
N MET A 55 7.58 -5.63 -12.87
CA MET A 55 6.71 -6.65 -12.30
C MET A 55 5.90 -7.40 -13.37
N GLY A 56 6.11 -7.08 -14.66
CA GLY A 56 5.38 -7.69 -15.77
C GLY A 56 3.96 -7.16 -15.95
N ILE A 57 3.62 -6.01 -15.35
CA ILE A 57 2.34 -5.34 -15.59
C ILE A 57 2.44 -4.58 -16.91
N ASP A 58 1.49 -4.82 -17.81
CA ASP A 58 1.51 -4.23 -19.15
C ASP A 58 1.19 -2.72 -19.14
N ALA A 59 1.58 -2.05 -20.24
CA ALA A 59 1.42 -0.61 -20.38
C ALA A 59 -0.04 -0.14 -20.37
N ALA A 60 -0.98 -0.94 -20.86
CA ALA A 60 -2.40 -0.57 -20.86
C ALA A 60 -2.95 -0.56 -19.44
N MET A 61 -2.59 -1.55 -18.62
CA MET A 61 -2.97 -1.61 -17.21
C MET A 61 -2.31 -0.50 -16.38
N ILE A 62 -1.05 -0.16 -16.69
CA ILE A 62 -0.36 0.99 -16.08
C ILE A 62 -1.10 2.29 -16.39
N ASN A 63 -1.55 2.49 -17.61
CA ASN A 63 -2.31 3.69 -17.97
C ASN A 63 -3.65 3.73 -17.24
N GLN A 64 -4.36 2.60 -17.14
CA GLN A 64 -5.63 2.51 -16.41
C GLN A 64 -5.47 2.87 -14.92
N VAL A 65 -4.45 2.36 -14.23
CA VAL A 65 -4.27 2.71 -12.82
C VAL A 65 -3.89 4.18 -12.64
N VAL A 66 -3.11 4.75 -13.56
CA VAL A 66 -2.78 6.19 -13.55
C VAL A 66 -4.02 7.05 -13.76
N GLU A 67 -4.94 6.64 -14.63
CA GLU A 67 -6.23 7.31 -14.81
C GLU A 67 -7.07 7.28 -13.54
N GLU A 68 -7.13 6.14 -12.83
CA GLU A 68 -7.84 6.04 -11.55
C GLU A 68 -7.20 6.92 -10.46
N ILE A 69 -5.87 7.05 -10.43
CA ILE A 69 -5.18 8.00 -9.55
C ILE A 69 -5.60 9.44 -9.91
N ASN A 70 -5.54 9.81 -11.18
CA ASN A 70 -5.79 11.18 -11.65
C ASN A 70 -7.27 11.60 -11.54
N ARG A 71 -8.20 10.64 -11.53
CA ARG A 71 -9.64 10.90 -11.35
C ARG A 71 -9.96 11.41 -9.93
N GLN A 72 -9.07 11.18 -8.97
CA GLN A 72 -9.27 11.60 -7.60
C GLN A 72 -9.14 13.12 -7.43
N LYS A 73 -10.10 13.73 -6.74
CA LYS A 73 -10.05 15.17 -6.41
C LYS A 73 -9.24 15.37 -5.13
N LYS A 74 -8.01 15.89 -5.25
CA LYS A 74 -7.09 16.16 -4.12
C LYS A 74 -6.94 14.94 -3.18
N PRO A 75 -6.55 13.75 -3.69
CA PRO A 75 -6.47 12.57 -2.86
C PRO A 75 -5.39 12.70 -1.79
N SER A 76 -5.64 12.12 -0.62
CA SER A 76 -4.57 11.83 0.32
C SER A 76 -3.72 10.66 -0.20
N THR A 77 -2.44 10.60 0.18
CA THR A 77 -1.53 9.49 -0.11
C THR A 77 -2.16 8.13 0.22
N MET A 78 -2.84 8.03 1.37
CA MET A 78 -3.56 6.84 1.78
C MET A 78 -4.70 6.43 0.81
N ASN A 79 -5.46 7.39 0.28
CA ASN A 79 -6.52 7.09 -0.69
C ASN A 79 -5.94 6.64 -2.03
N VAL A 80 -4.81 7.22 -2.46
CA VAL A 80 -4.11 6.77 -3.67
C VAL A 80 -3.62 5.34 -3.49
N ILE A 81 -2.97 5.04 -2.36
CA ILE A 81 -2.52 3.68 -2.01
C ILE A 81 -3.66 2.67 -2.04
N LYS A 82 -4.81 3.01 -1.44
CA LYS A 82 -6.01 2.18 -1.49
C LYS A 82 -6.45 1.93 -2.93
N VAL A 83 -6.55 2.97 -3.74
CA VAL A 83 -6.97 2.83 -5.15
C VAL A 83 -6.02 1.94 -5.93
N VAL A 84 -4.71 2.14 -5.81
CA VAL A 84 -3.73 1.32 -6.53
C VAL A 84 -3.80 -0.14 -6.09
N GLY A 85 -3.77 -0.41 -4.77
CA GLY A 85 -3.83 -1.79 -4.25
C GLY A 85 -5.13 -2.51 -4.61
N SER A 86 -6.28 -1.86 -4.45
CA SER A 86 -7.58 -2.43 -4.81
C SER A 86 -7.74 -2.60 -6.34
N PHE A 87 -7.21 -1.68 -7.15
CA PHE A 87 -7.19 -1.82 -8.60
C PHE A 87 -6.40 -3.06 -9.03
N LEU A 88 -5.19 -3.24 -8.49
CA LEU A 88 -4.38 -4.41 -8.77
C LEU A 88 -5.11 -5.68 -8.32
N HIS A 89 -5.74 -5.69 -7.15
CA HIS A 89 -6.53 -6.82 -6.70
C HIS A 89 -7.61 -7.18 -7.73
N ALA A 90 -8.42 -6.20 -8.15
CA ALA A 90 -9.50 -6.42 -9.11
C ALA A 90 -9.02 -7.01 -10.45
N LYS A 91 -7.79 -6.71 -10.87
CA LYS A 91 -7.21 -7.23 -12.12
C LYS A 91 -6.57 -8.60 -11.99
N TYR A 92 -6.01 -8.93 -10.83
CA TYR A 92 -5.20 -10.12 -10.63
C TYR A 92 -5.83 -11.19 -9.74
N ALA A 93 -6.94 -10.92 -9.03
CA ALA A 93 -7.53 -11.83 -8.04
C ALA A 93 -7.70 -13.29 -8.50
N ASN A 94 -8.05 -13.47 -9.78
CA ASN A 94 -8.36 -14.77 -10.36
C ASN A 94 -7.31 -15.20 -11.41
N THR A 95 -6.09 -14.66 -11.33
CA THR A 95 -5.02 -14.99 -12.27
C THR A 95 -3.89 -15.75 -11.58
N PRO A 96 -3.14 -16.59 -12.32
CA PRO A 96 -1.97 -17.29 -11.76
C PRO A 96 -0.89 -16.35 -11.20
N GLN A 97 -0.90 -15.08 -11.59
CA GLN A 97 0.09 -14.09 -11.19
C GLN A 97 -0.22 -13.46 -9.81
N TYR A 98 -1.38 -13.72 -9.20
CA TYR A 98 -1.78 -13.09 -7.94
C TYR A 98 -0.71 -13.22 -6.84
N THR A 99 -0.24 -14.44 -6.58
CA THR A 99 0.75 -14.72 -5.54
C THR A 99 2.11 -14.09 -5.86
N THR A 100 2.56 -14.20 -7.11
CA THR A 100 3.84 -13.60 -7.56
C THR A 100 3.81 -12.08 -7.43
N LEU A 101 2.71 -11.44 -7.85
CA LEU A 101 2.56 -9.99 -7.75
C LEU A 101 2.53 -9.53 -6.28
N PHE A 102 1.81 -10.24 -5.41
CA PHE A 102 1.84 -9.94 -3.97
C PHE A 102 3.25 -10.02 -3.40
N GLN A 103 4.03 -11.06 -3.75
CA GLN A 103 5.42 -11.19 -3.33
C GLN A 103 6.29 -10.03 -3.84
N GLN A 104 6.16 -9.68 -5.12
CA GLN A 104 6.89 -8.56 -5.72
C GLN A 104 6.57 -7.22 -5.04
N LEU A 105 5.29 -6.95 -4.75
CA LEU A 105 4.87 -5.74 -4.05
C LEU A 105 5.38 -5.71 -2.60
N SER A 106 5.19 -6.80 -1.85
CA SER A 106 5.51 -6.87 -0.42
C SER A 106 7.02 -6.87 -0.12
N MET A 107 7.85 -7.31 -1.06
CA MET A 107 9.32 -7.32 -0.91
C MET A 107 10.00 -6.12 -1.59
N HIS A 108 9.24 -5.20 -2.19
CA HIS A 108 9.80 -4.09 -2.94
C HIS A 108 10.57 -3.10 -2.05
N LEU A 109 11.61 -2.47 -2.58
CA LEU A 109 12.44 -1.52 -1.83
C LEU A 109 11.66 -0.27 -1.37
N SER A 110 10.85 0.31 -2.27
CA SER A 110 9.94 1.42 -1.95
C SER A 110 8.83 0.99 -1.00
N ASP A 111 8.76 1.65 0.15
CA ASP A 111 7.72 1.49 1.14
C ASP A 111 6.32 1.83 0.59
N SER A 112 6.17 2.83 -0.27
CA SER A 112 4.89 3.12 -0.95
C SER A 112 4.41 1.99 -1.85
N VAL A 113 5.32 1.22 -2.45
CA VAL A 113 4.96 0.03 -3.23
C VAL A 113 4.52 -1.10 -2.30
N ARG A 114 5.22 -1.31 -1.18
CA ARG A 114 4.81 -2.27 -0.14
C ARG A 114 3.43 -1.92 0.44
N CYS A 115 3.10 -0.63 0.58
CA CYS A 115 1.78 -0.19 0.99
C CYS A 115 0.65 -0.64 0.05
N TYR A 116 0.90 -0.79 -1.26
CA TYR A 116 -0.11 -1.32 -2.19
C TYR A 116 -0.45 -2.78 -1.90
N ALA A 117 0.54 -3.58 -1.46
CA ALA A 117 0.34 -4.99 -1.11
C ALA A 117 -0.71 -5.17 0.00
N CYS A 118 -0.77 -4.22 0.93
CA CYS A 118 -1.75 -4.22 2.02
C CYS A 118 -3.19 -4.23 1.50
N TYR A 119 -3.53 -3.28 0.62
CA TYR A 119 -4.87 -3.22 0.02
C TYR A 119 -5.08 -4.29 -1.06
N PHE A 120 -4.01 -4.78 -1.70
CA PHE A 120 -4.08 -5.88 -2.66
C PHE A 120 -4.63 -7.18 -2.03
N VAL A 121 -4.19 -7.51 -0.82
CA VAL A 121 -4.69 -8.67 -0.06
C VAL A 121 -5.99 -8.33 0.68
N ALA A 122 -6.06 -7.18 1.35
CA ALA A 122 -7.25 -6.81 2.13
C ALA A 122 -8.52 -6.68 1.26
N SER A 123 -8.37 -6.31 -0.03
CA SER A 123 -9.49 -6.22 -0.96
C SER A 123 -10.02 -7.57 -1.43
N ASN A 124 -9.38 -8.69 -1.07
CA ASN A 124 -9.77 -10.02 -1.54
C ASN A 124 -10.85 -10.66 -0.65
N PRO A 125 -12.12 -10.76 -1.09
CA PRO A 125 -13.17 -11.36 -0.28
C PRO A 125 -13.06 -12.89 -0.20
N ALA A 126 -12.29 -13.53 -1.09
CA ALA A 126 -12.13 -14.98 -1.09
C ALA A 126 -11.11 -15.47 -0.05
N ILE A 127 -10.28 -14.56 0.49
CA ILE A 127 -9.32 -14.88 1.56
C ILE A 127 -9.97 -14.55 2.91
N PRO A 128 -10.16 -15.52 3.80
CA PRO A 128 -10.63 -15.28 5.17
C PRO A 128 -9.73 -14.28 5.92
N LEU A 129 -10.31 -13.51 6.84
CA LEU A 129 -9.59 -12.52 7.64
C LEU A 129 -8.34 -13.08 8.34
N VAL A 130 -8.42 -14.30 8.89
CA VAL A 130 -7.28 -14.95 9.57
C VAL A 130 -6.12 -15.18 8.59
N ASP A 131 -6.42 -15.67 7.39
CA ASP A 131 -5.42 -15.92 6.35
C ASP A 131 -4.85 -14.60 5.80
N LYS A 132 -5.66 -13.53 5.71
CA LYS A 132 -5.17 -12.18 5.38
C LYS A 132 -4.17 -11.68 6.43
N LEU A 133 -4.45 -11.88 7.71
CA LEU A 133 -3.56 -11.49 8.81
C LEU A 133 -2.23 -12.25 8.73
N ASP A 134 -2.27 -13.55 8.47
CA ASP A 134 -1.07 -14.36 8.32
C ASP A 134 -0.23 -13.94 7.11
N LEU A 135 -0.87 -13.70 5.96
CA LEU A 135 -0.20 -13.21 4.74
C LEU A 135 0.44 -11.82 4.94
N LEU A 136 -0.24 -10.92 5.66
CA LEU A 136 0.20 -9.55 5.86
C LEU A 136 1.09 -9.36 7.10
N LYS A 137 1.32 -10.41 7.90
CA LYS A 137 2.15 -10.37 9.10
C LYS A 137 3.55 -9.76 8.87
N PRO A 138 4.27 -10.05 7.76
CA PRO A 138 5.54 -9.38 7.48
C PRO A 138 5.41 -7.86 7.33
N LEU A 139 4.31 -7.38 6.75
CA LEU A 139 4.05 -5.94 6.54
C LEU A 139 3.57 -5.25 7.83
N VAL A 140 2.91 -5.98 8.74
CA VAL A 140 2.64 -5.48 10.11
C VAL A 140 3.95 -5.20 10.85
N ALA A 141 4.97 -6.02 10.61
CA ALA A 141 6.30 -5.88 11.19
C ALA A 141 7.29 -5.09 10.30
N ASP A 142 6.81 -4.36 9.29
CA ASP A 142 7.68 -3.63 8.36
C ASP A 142 8.52 -2.57 9.08
N ASN A 143 9.75 -2.37 8.64
CA ASN A 143 10.64 -1.33 9.18
C ASN A 143 10.05 0.09 8.97
N HIS A 144 9.32 0.31 7.89
CA HIS A 144 8.76 1.60 7.54
C HIS A 144 7.39 1.84 8.22
N PHE A 145 7.26 2.95 8.95
CA PHE A 145 6.05 3.27 9.70
C PHE A 145 4.80 3.33 8.82
N GLY A 146 4.92 3.90 7.62
CA GLY A 146 3.78 4.06 6.70
C GLY A 146 3.19 2.72 6.27
N VAL A 147 4.02 1.68 6.10
CA VAL A 147 3.54 0.34 5.71
C VAL A 147 2.72 -0.27 6.85
N ARG A 148 3.22 -0.19 8.09
CA ARG A 148 2.52 -0.70 9.28
C ARG A 148 1.15 -0.03 9.46
N GLU A 149 1.10 1.29 9.32
CA GLU A 149 -0.14 2.07 9.39
C GLU A 149 -1.13 1.69 8.28
N VAL A 150 -0.64 1.46 7.07
CA VAL A 150 -1.49 1.09 5.93
C VAL A 150 -2.07 -0.31 6.09
N VAL A 151 -1.31 -1.30 6.57
CA VAL A 151 -1.85 -2.65 6.84
C VAL A 151 -3.02 -2.57 7.82
N TRP A 152 -2.82 -1.86 8.94
CA TRP A 152 -3.87 -1.68 9.92
C TRP A 152 -5.09 -0.99 9.32
N ARG A 153 -4.88 0.08 8.57
CA ARG A 153 -5.98 0.81 7.91
C ARG A 153 -6.75 -0.05 6.90
N ALA A 154 -6.07 -0.96 6.21
CA ALA A 154 -6.67 -1.82 5.21
C ALA A 154 -7.53 -2.94 5.83
N LEU A 155 -7.08 -3.54 6.94
CA LEU A 155 -7.77 -4.66 7.59
C LEU A 155 -8.81 -4.23 8.63
N ARG A 156 -8.66 -3.03 9.22
CA ARG A 156 -9.52 -2.57 10.32
C ARG A 156 -11.03 -2.66 10.03
N PRO A 157 -11.56 -2.30 8.84
CA PRO A 157 -12.99 -2.40 8.58
C PRO A 157 -13.53 -3.83 8.78
N GLU A 158 -12.90 -4.82 8.15
CA GLU A 158 -13.31 -6.23 8.25
C GLU A 158 -13.15 -6.78 9.67
N MET A 159 -12.12 -6.34 10.40
CA MET A 159 -11.95 -6.70 11.81
C MET A 159 -13.05 -6.10 12.70
N SER A 160 -13.39 -4.83 12.49
CA SER A 160 -14.47 -4.16 13.23
C SER A 160 -15.81 -4.84 12.98
N ASP A 161 -16.16 -5.11 11.72
CA ASP A 161 -17.40 -5.78 11.36
C ASP A 161 -17.49 -7.18 12.00
N LYS A 162 -16.38 -7.94 11.97
CA LYS A 162 -16.33 -9.28 12.59
C LYS A 162 -16.55 -9.22 14.10
N LEU A 163 -15.96 -8.23 14.78
CA LEU A 163 -16.13 -8.04 16.22
C LEU A 163 -17.58 -7.67 16.57
N GLU A 164 -18.19 -6.75 15.83
CA GLU A 164 -19.60 -6.34 16.04
C GLU A 164 -20.57 -7.52 15.85
N HIS A 165 -20.33 -8.37 14.86
CA HIS A 165 -21.13 -9.58 14.64
C HIS A 165 -21.02 -10.60 15.78
N LEU A 166 -19.85 -10.75 16.41
CA LEU A 166 -19.69 -11.63 17.57
C LEU A 166 -20.51 -11.14 18.77
N TYR A 167 -20.43 -9.84 19.10
CA TYR A 167 -21.21 -9.26 20.19
C TYR A 167 -22.73 -9.26 19.92
N SER A 168 -23.14 -9.15 18.66
CA SER A 168 -24.55 -9.20 18.28
C SER A 168 -25.13 -10.62 18.34
N ALA A 169 -24.31 -11.65 18.07
CA ALA A 169 -24.71 -13.05 18.18
C ALA A 169 -24.86 -13.52 19.65
N ASP A 170 -23.97 -13.05 20.53
CA ASP A 170 -24.03 -13.36 21.98
C ASP A 170 -25.14 -12.60 22.73
N GLY A 171 -25.74 -11.57 22.12
CA GLY A 171 -26.81 -10.74 22.69
C GLY A 171 -28.19 -11.40 22.81
N THR A 172 -28.35 -12.67 22.42
CA THR A 172 -29.61 -13.43 22.57
C THR A 172 -29.68 -14.28 23.84
N MET A 173 -28.63 -14.30 24.67
CA MET A 173 -28.60 -15.09 25.92
C MET A 173 -28.42 -14.19 27.15
N GLY A 174 -29.30 -13.21 27.35
CA GLY A 174 -29.15 -12.29 28.49
C GLY A 174 -30.24 -11.24 28.71
N ARG A 175 -31.49 -11.51 28.31
CA ARG A 175 -32.64 -10.72 28.78
C ARG A 175 -33.73 -11.64 29.32
N GLU A 176 -33.43 -12.25 30.47
CA GLU A 176 -34.47 -12.58 31.44
C GLU A 176 -34.36 -11.57 32.59
N ARG A 177 -35.27 -10.59 32.59
CA ARG A 177 -35.82 -9.94 33.78
C ARG A 177 -37.26 -9.54 33.49
#